data_AF-A0A6N7TLA6-F1
#
_entry.id   AF-A0A6N7TLA6-F1
#
_cell.length_a   1.000
_cell.length_b   1.000
_cell.length_c   1.000
_cell.angle_alpha   90.00
_cell.angle_beta   90.00
_cell.angle_gamma   90.00
#
_symmetry.space_group_name_H-M   'P 1'
#
loop_
_entity.id
_entity.type
_entity.pdbx_description
1 polymer ?
#
loop_
_entity_poly.entity_id
_entity_poly.type
_entity_poly.pdbx_seq_one_letter_code
_entity_poly.pdbx_strand_id
1 'polypeptide(L)'
;MQEELTVRVEHPELPAIRWNEAEVQQNLTEMLAAYTGRVYTPETIKDAKADRAAVNKLDKQLSDAARSAKAFYMKPLEEFLQSAKQMQGQCKAVSGAIDQQVKAVEEAERQDKQDALRAVYADCIGELRELIPFDRLLVPQWLNKTYDLAKASRELRRDVETRRKELKIIQDTCGEDAEACKLGYLRVLDLNAALAEHLRLQDNREKLRRAEAERQAAERARAAAPVIIPPTEEERQLKAEAEQSAQRNAFITASGRLDCEVLQRFAAPVQPEAPARKQYRFWVEFTREDIAWFKQGAAERGFRYGSIK
;
A
#
# COMPACT_ATOMS: atom_id res chain seq x y z
N MET A 1 26.23 16.78 45.26
CA MET A 1 25.71 15.58 45.95
C MET A 1 24.42 15.98 46.61
N GLN A 2 23.28 15.65 45.99
CA GLN A 2 22.01 15.70 46.70
C GLN A 2 21.85 14.33 47.35
N GLU A 3 21.67 14.28 48.66
CA GLU A 3 21.33 13.04 49.36
C GLU A 3 19.97 12.58 48.82
N GLU A 4 19.94 11.41 48.17
CA GLU A 4 18.70 10.81 47.70
C GLU A 4 17.82 10.50 48.92
N LEU A 5 16.79 11.31 49.12
CA LEU A 5 15.82 11.10 50.19
C LEU A 5 15.01 9.84 49.87
N THR A 6 15.22 8.78 50.65
CA THR A 6 14.45 7.53 50.53
C THR A 6 13.19 7.60 51.38
N VAL A 7 12.04 7.24 50.80
CA VAL A 7 10.76 7.19 51.53
C VAL A 7 10.84 6.05 52.56
N ARG A 8 10.69 6.38 53.85
CA ARG A 8 10.66 5.42 54.95
C ARG A 8 9.26 5.38 55.54
N VAL A 9 8.73 4.17 55.73
CA VAL A 9 7.44 3.94 56.37
C VAL A 9 7.68 3.08 57.61
N GLU A 10 7.32 3.60 58.77
CA GLU A 10 7.34 2.86 60.03
C GLU A 10 6.00 2.14 60.23
N HIS A 11 6.03 0.95 60.81
CA HIS A 11 4.85 0.08 60.99
C HIS A 11 4.61 -0.12 62.49
N PRO A 12 4.04 0.86 63.22
CA PRO A 12 3.70 0.66 64.62
C PRO A 12 2.59 -0.40 64.77
N GLU A 13 2.65 -1.18 65.85
CA GLU A 13 1.59 -2.14 66.18
C GLU A 13 0.26 -1.40 66.40
N LEU A 14 -0.82 -1.88 65.77
CA LEU A 14 -2.14 -1.31 65.95
C LEU A 14 -2.67 -1.63 67.36
N PRO A 15 -3.27 -0.66 68.07
CA PRO A 15 -3.81 -0.91 69.40
C PRO A 15 -4.94 -1.96 69.33
N ALA A 16 -4.96 -2.87 70.31
CA ALA A 16 -6.00 -3.89 70.40
C ALA A 16 -7.39 -3.27 70.66
N ILE A 17 -8.42 -3.79 69.99
CA ILE A 17 -9.81 -3.37 70.20
C ILE A 17 -10.26 -3.82 71.59
N ARG A 18 -10.65 -2.86 72.43
CA ARG A 18 -11.25 -3.11 73.75
C ARG A 18 -12.73 -2.76 73.71
N TRP A 19 -13.58 -3.72 74.08
CA TRP A 19 -15.04 -3.55 74.11
C TRP A 19 -15.65 -4.49 75.15
N ASN A 20 -16.91 -4.27 75.50
CA ASN A 20 -17.62 -4.97 76.57
C ASN A 20 -18.23 -6.31 76.10
N GLU A 21 -17.42 -7.15 75.47
CA GLU A 21 -17.85 -8.44 74.90
C GLU A 21 -18.61 -9.31 75.90
N ALA A 22 -18.07 -9.46 77.12
CA ALA A 22 -18.67 -10.28 78.16
C ALA A 22 -20.07 -9.78 78.57
N GLU A 23 -20.26 -8.46 78.67
CA GLU A 23 -21.56 -7.86 78.99
C GLU A 23 -22.57 -8.05 77.85
N VAL A 24 -22.13 -7.87 76.60
CA VAL A 24 -22.99 -8.07 75.42
C VAL A 24 -23.37 -9.55 75.27
N GLN A 25 -22.43 -10.47 75.48
CA GLN A 25 -22.71 -11.91 75.46
C GLN A 25 -23.68 -12.32 76.57
N GLN A 26 -23.50 -11.78 77.79
CA GLN A 26 -24.41 -12.04 78.89
C GLN A 26 -25.82 -11.52 78.57
N ASN A 27 -25.95 -10.29 78.06
CA ASN A 27 -27.23 -9.72 77.67
C ASN A 27 -27.92 -10.54 76.56
N LEU A 28 -27.18 -10.98 75.54
CA LEU A 28 -27.70 -11.87 74.50
C LEU A 28 -28.15 -13.22 75.05
N THR A 29 -27.39 -13.80 75.97
CA THR A 29 -27.73 -15.08 76.62
C THR A 29 -29.00 -14.95 77.45
N GLU A 30 -29.14 -13.86 78.23
CA GLU A 30 -30.33 -13.56 79.02
C GLU A 30 -31.55 -13.28 78.13
N MET A 31 -31.39 -12.51 77.05
CA MET A 31 -32.43 -12.28 76.04
C MET A 31 -32.88 -13.58 75.39
N LEU A 32 -31.94 -14.41 74.93
CA LEU A 32 -32.24 -15.71 74.31
C LEU A 32 -32.97 -16.64 75.30
N ALA A 33 -32.53 -16.69 76.56
CA ALA A 33 -33.18 -17.49 77.60
C ALA A 33 -34.61 -17.00 77.91
N ALA A 34 -34.84 -15.68 77.91
CA ALA A 34 -36.16 -15.09 78.14
C ALA A 34 -37.15 -15.34 76.98
N TYR A 35 -36.65 -15.55 75.77
CA TYR A 35 -37.46 -15.70 74.55
C TYR A 35 -37.56 -17.14 74.03
N THR A 36 -36.68 -18.04 74.45
CA THR A 36 -36.71 -19.46 74.05
C THR A 36 -37.93 -20.17 74.66
N GLY A 37 -38.81 -20.73 73.81
CA GLY A 37 -39.98 -21.49 74.24
C GLY A 37 -41.25 -20.66 74.51
N ARG A 38 -41.23 -19.33 74.31
CA ARG A 38 -42.43 -18.48 74.38
C ARG A 38 -43.30 -18.65 73.13
N VAL A 39 -44.59 -18.93 73.33
CA VAL A 39 -45.61 -18.93 72.28
C VAL A 39 -46.39 -17.63 72.38
N TYR A 40 -46.28 -16.78 71.35
CA TYR A 40 -47.04 -15.53 71.28
C TYR A 40 -48.48 -15.81 70.83
N THR A 41 -49.45 -15.22 71.54
CA THR A 41 -50.89 -15.26 71.25
C THR A 41 -51.37 -13.90 70.70
N PRO A 42 -52.59 -13.79 70.13
CA PRO A 42 -53.11 -12.51 69.61
C PRO A 42 -53.08 -11.36 70.63
N GLU A 43 -53.22 -11.66 71.92
CA GLU A 43 -53.24 -10.71 73.03
C GLU A 43 -51.83 -10.21 73.41
N THR A 44 -50.79 -11.00 73.11
CA THR A 44 -49.37 -10.71 73.47
C THR A 44 -48.53 -10.23 72.27
N ILE A 45 -49.18 -10.02 71.12
CA ILE A 45 -48.52 -9.59 69.87
C ILE A 45 -47.84 -8.22 69.99
N LYS A 46 -48.32 -7.35 70.90
CA LYS A 46 -47.70 -6.05 71.16
C LYS A 46 -46.34 -6.21 71.83
N ASP A 47 -46.23 -7.13 72.79
CA ASP A 47 -45.00 -7.42 73.51
C ASP A 47 -44.01 -8.13 72.58
N ALA A 48 -44.49 -9.05 71.73
CA ALA A 48 -43.68 -9.69 70.69
C ALA A 48 -43.02 -8.67 69.74
N LYS A 49 -43.75 -7.60 69.36
CA LYS A 49 -43.20 -6.51 68.54
C LYS A 49 -42.17 -5.68 69.28
N ALA A 50 -42.36 -5.44 70.58
CA ALA A 50 -41.40 -4.72 71.42
C ALA A 50 -40.11 -5.54 71.62
N ASP A 51 -40.23 -6.84 71.88
CA ASP A 51 -39.11 -7.76 72.02
C ASP A 51 -38.28 -7.84 70.73
N ARG A 52 -38.95 -7.99 69.57
CA ARG A 52 -38.28 -7.93 68.27
C ARG A 52 -37.54 -6.61 68.06
N ALA A 53 -38.13 -5.49 68.47
CA ALA A 53 -37.49 -4.19 68.34
C ALA A 53 -36.25 -4.06 69.25
N ALA A 54 -36.28 -4.64 70.45
CA ALA A 54 -35.14 -4.66 71.36
C ALA A 54 -33.96 -5.47 70.79
N VAL A 55 -34.22 -6.66 70.25
CA VAL A 55 -33.19 -7.49 69.59
C VAL A 55 -32.61 -6.76 68.37
N ASN A 56 -33.45 -6.19 67.52
CA ASN A 56 -32.99 -5.42 66.36
C ASN A 56 -32.17 -4.19 66.76
N LYS A 57 -32.46 -3.57 67.90
CA LYS A 57 -31.69 -2.44 68.42
C LYS A 57 -30.29 -2.86 68.85
N LEU A 58 -30.17 -3.99 69.54
CA LEU A 58 -28.87 -4.54 69.95
C LEU A 58 -28.03 -4.97 68.73
N ASP A 59 -28.64 -5.65 67.76
CA ASP A 59 -28.00 -5.99 66.47
C ASP A 59 -27.46 -4.74 65.75
N LYS A 60 -28.28 -3.68 65.69
CA LYS A 60 -27.86 -2.40 65.11
C LYS A 60 -26.67 -1.79 65.88
N GLN A 61 -26.69 -1.81 67.21
CA GLN A 61 -25.57 -1.30 68.02
C GLN A 61 -24.28 -2.06 67.78
N LEU A 62 -24.33 -3.39 67.63
CA LEU A 62 -23.16 -4.21 67.28
C LEU A 62 -22.61 -3.84 65.90
N SER A 63 -23.50 -3.70 64.91
CA SER A 63 -23.13 -3.29 63.55
C SER A 63 -22.50 -1.89 63.52
N ASP A 64 -23.08 -0.93 64.24
CA ASP A 64 -22.59 0.44 64.32
C ASP A 64 -21.24 0.53 65.07
N ALA A 65 -21.06 -0.25 66.14
CA ALA A 65 -19.80 -0.35 66.87
C ALA A 65 -18.68 -0.95 65.99
N ALA A 66 -18.96 -2.03 65.27
CA ALA A 66 -18.03 -2.65 64.33
C ALA A 66 -17.64 -1.67 63.19
N ARG A 67 -18.62 -0.93 62.65
CA ARG A 67 -18.38 0.10 61.62
C ARG A 67 -17.50 1.24 62.15
N SER A 68 -17.78 1.72 63.37
CA SER A 68 -17.01 2.79 64.01
C SER A 68 -15.56 2.38 64.25
N ALA A 69 -15.34 1.17 64.78
CA ALA A 69 -13.99 0.63 64.98
C ALA A 69 -13.23 0.54 63.64
N LYS A 70 -13.86 -0.02 62.60
CA LYS A 70 -13.25 -0.09 61.25
C LYS A 70 -12.85 1.29 60.74
N ALA A 71 -13.73 2.30 60.86
CA ALA A 71 -13.45 3.65 60.43
C ALA A 71 -12.26 4.27 61.18
N PHE A 72 -12.15 4.01 62.50
CA PHE A 72 -11.04 4.49 63.32
C PHE A 72 -9.68 3.96 62.86
N TYR A 73 -9.56 2.65 62.60
CA TYR A 73 -8.29 2.06 62.13
C TYR A 73 -7.99 2.38 60.67
N MET A 74 -9.02 2.54 59.83
CA MET A 74 -8.85 2.86 58.42
C MET A 74 -8.45 4.31 58.16
N LYS A 75 -8.89 5.25 59.01
CA LYS A 75 -8.66 6.69 58.80
C LYS A 75 -7.17 7.06 58.63
N PRO A 76 -6.23 6.64 59.51
CA PRO A 76 -4.81 6.95 59.33
C PRO A 76 -4.24 6.38 58.03
N LEU A 77 -4.70 5.19 57.62
CA LEU A 77 -4.27 4.57 56.37
C LEU A 77 -4.79 5.35 55.16
N GLU A 78 -6.06 5.75 55.18
CA GLU A 78 -6.67 6.56 54.12
C GLU A 78 -5.98 7.93 53.98
N GLU A 79 -5.68 8.61 55.10
CA GLU A 79 -4.94 9.88 55.12
C GLU A 79 -3.52 9.72 54.56
N PHE A 80 -2.81 8.66 54.95
CA PHE A 80 -1.50 8.33 54.39
C PHE A 80 -1.58 8.09 52.88
N LEU A 81 -2.51 7.25 52.41
CA LEU A 81 -2.69 6.96 50.99
C LEU A 81 -3.04 8.20 50.18
N GLN A 82 -3.87 9.09 50.74
CA GLN A 82 -4.21 10.36 50.11
C GLN A 82 -2.99 11.27 49.99
N SER A 83 -2.21 11.41 51.07
CA SER A 83 -0.96 12.20 51.07
C SER A 83 0.07 11.63 50.09
N ALA A 84 0.29 10.32 50.10
CA ALA A 84 1.18 9.63 49.17
C ALA A 84 0.75 9.85 47.71
N LYS A 85 -0.56 9.76 47.42
CA LYS A 85 -1.10 10.01 46.08
C LYS A 85 -0.91 11.47 45.65
N GLN A 86 -1.08 12.42 46.56
CA GLN A 86 -0.82 13.84 46.29
C GLN A 86 0.65 14.07 45.94
N MET A 87 1.58 13.53 46.74
CA MET A 87 3.02 13.63 46.47
C MET A 87 3.41 12.93 45.17
N GLN A 88 2.86 11.76 44.86
CA GLN A 88 3.03 11.11 43.55
C GLN A 88 2.53 11.98 42.39
N GLY A 89 1.41 12.69 42.59
CA GLY A 89 0.90 13.68 41.64
C GLY A 89 1.88 14.83 41.40
N GLN A 90 2.47 15.36 42.47
CA GLN A 90 3.50 16.40 42.39
C GLN A 90 4.75 15.90 41.66
N CYS A 91 5.24 14.69 41.95
CA CYS A 91 6.35 14.09 41.23
C CYS A 91 6.07 13.99 39.72
N LYS A 92 4.87 13.55 39.33
CA LYS A 92 4.45 13.48 37.92
C LYS A 92 4.38 14.84 37.25
N ALA A 93 3.89 15.85 37.98
CA ALA A 93 3.83 17.22 37.46
C ALA A 93 5.24 17.78 37.21
N VAL A 94 6.16 17.59 38.16
CA VAL A 94 7.56 18.00 38.02
C VAL A 94 8.25 17.24 36.87
N SER A 95 8.12 15.91 36.81
CA SER A 95 8.71 15.13 35.72
C SER A 95 8.15 15.51 34.35
N GLY A 96 6.84 15.80 34.27
CA GLY A 96 6.19 16.26 33.04
C GLY A 96 6.68 17.65 32.61
N ALA A 97 6.87 18.58 33.54
CA ALA A 97 7.43 19.89 33.24
C ALA A 97 8.88 19.79 32.74
N ILE A 98 9.69 18.92 33.32
CA ILE A 98 11.06 18.66 32.87
C ILE A 98 11.06 18.07 31.45
N ASP A 99 10.23 17.05 31.18
CA ASP A 99 10.11 16.43 29.86
C ASP A 99 9.71 17.46 28.78
N GLN A 100 8.77 18.36 29.09
CA GLN A 100 8.40 19.44 28.18
C GLN A 100 9.56 20.40 27.89
N GLN A 101 10.34 20.77 28.91
CA GLN A 101 11.51 21.63 28.73
C GLN A 101 12.59 20.93 27.91
N VAL A 102 12.86 19.66 28.17
CA VAL A 102 13.82 18.85 27.38
C VAL A 102 13.39 18.81 25.92
N LYS A 103 12.12 18.49 25.64
CA LYS A 103 11.58 18.47 24.27
C LYS A 103 11.66 19.83 23.59
N ALA A 104 11.38 20.91 24.31
CA ALA A 104 11.48 22.27 23.75
C ALA A 104 12.93 22.62 23.37
N VAL A 105 13.91 22.24 24.19
CA VAL A 105 15.33 22.44 23.90
C VAL A 105 15.78 21.58 22.72
N GLU A 106 15.42 20.30 22.70
CA GLU A 106 15.77 19.40 21.59
C GLU A 106 15.16 19.86 20.26
N GLU A 107 13.93 20.34 20.28
CA GLU A 107 13.26 20.89 19.10
C GLU A 107 13.90 22.22 18.65
N ALA A 108 14.28 23.10 19.58
CA ALA A 108 15.01 24.32 19.26
C ALA A 108 16.38 24.00 18.63
N GLU A 109 17.16 23.07 19.20
CA GLU A 109 18.43 22.60 18.62
C GLU A 109 18.23 22.04 17.21
N ARG A 110 17.16 21.27 17.01
CA ARG A 110 16.79 20.71 15.69
C ARG A 110 16.47 21.80 14.68
N GLN A 111 15.73 22.82 15.10
CA GLN A 111 15.35 23.96 14.28
C GLN A 111 16.55 24.84 13.94
N ASP A 112 17.40 25.18 14.91
CA ASP A 112 18.64 25.95 14.70
C ASP A 112 19.54 25.27 13.66
N LYS A 113 19.64 23.94 13.73
CA LYS A 113 20.38 23.14 12.76
C LYS A 113 19.75 23.18 11.37
N GLN A 114 18.42 23.13 11.30
CA GLN A 114 17.68 23.25 10.06
C GLN A 114 17.90 24.64 9.44
N ASP A 115 17.87 25.70 10.24
CA ASP A 115 18.07 27.08 9.79
C ASP A 115 19.52 27.37 9.37
N ALA A 116 20.49 26.79 10.07
CA ALA A 116 21.89 26.79 9.63
C ALA A 116 22.05 26.12 8.25
N LEU A 117 21.38 24.97 8.04
CA LEU A 117 21.38 24.31 6.73
C LEU A 117 20.62 25.12 5.66
N ARG A 118 19.54 25.82 6.01
CA ARG A 118 18.86 26.75 5.09
C ARG A 118 19.77 27.88 4.65
N ALA A 119 20.58 28.44 5.57
CA ALA A 119 21.58 29.45 5.22
C ALA A 119 22.63 28.89 4.26
N VAL A 120 23.19 27.71 4.56
CA VAL A 120 24.13 27.01 3.67
C VAL A 120 23.53 26.76 2.29
N TYR A 121 22.28 26.31 2.23
CA TYR A 121 21.55 26.11 0.98
C TYR A 121 21.37 27.44 0.22
N ALA A 122 20.94 28.51 0.89
CA ALA A 122 20.75 29.81 0.26
C ALA A 122 22.05 30.35 -0.36
N ASP A 123 23.18 30.13 0.31
CA ASP A 123 24.51 30.53 -0.18
C ASP A 123 24.95 29.73 -1.40
N CYS A 124 24.56 28.45 -1.50
CA CYS A 124 25.08 27.55 -2.52
C CYS A 124 24.13 27.29 -3.70
N ILE A 125 22.82 27.47 -3.57
CA ILE A 125 21.82 27.07 -4.59
C ILE A 125 21.76 27.99 -5.82
N GLY A 126 21.98 29.29 -5.65
CA GLY A 126 21.91 30.29 -6.74
C GLY A 126 20.57 30.26 -7.50
N GLU A 127 20.64 30.27 -8.83
CA GLU A 127 19.48 30.33 -9.75
C GLU A 127 18.51 29.13 -9.61
N LEU A 128 18.98 27.98 -9.09
CA LEU A 128 18.13 26.81 -8.91
C LEU A 128 17.14 26.96 -7.75
N ARG A 129 17.20 28.05 -6.98
CA ARG A 129 16.34 28.28 -5.80
C ARG A 129 14.85 28.24 -6.15
N GLU A 130 14.47 28.79 -7.30
CA GLU A 130 13.08 28.83 -7.77
C GLU A 130 12.57 27.45 -8.22
N LEU A 131 13.48 26.57 -8.61
CA LEU A 131 13.16 25.27 -9.20
C LEU A 131 13.22 24.12 -8.18
N ILE A 132 14.15 24.20 -7.22
CA ILE A 132 14.41 23.12 -6.25
C ILE A 132 14.43 23.71 -4.84
N PRO A 133 13.30 23.73 -4.11
CA PRO A 133 13.26 24.28 -2.75
C PRO A 133 14.08 23.46 -1.76
N PHE A 134 14.50 24.08 -0.65
CA PHE A 134 15.33 23.46 0.38
C PHE A 134 14.80 22.10 0.87
N ASP A 135 13.49 21.99 1.12
CA ASP A 135 12.90 20.77 1.69
C ASP A 135 13.00 19.57 0.74
N ARG A 136 13.24 19.78 -0.57
CA ARG A 136 13.49 18.70 -1.55
C ARG A 136 14.88 18.09 -1.43
N LEU A 137 15.85 18.84 -0.89
CA LEU A 137 17.24 18.42 -0.72
C LEU A 137 17.59 18.13 0.75
N LEU A 138 16.71 18.47 1.69
CA LEU A 138 16.91 18.20 3.10
C LEU A 138 16.75 16.72 3.40
N VAL A 139 17.80 16.10 3.94
CA VAL A 139 17.75 14.73 4.46
C VAL A 139 17.39 14.78 5.95
N PRO A 140 16.28 14.15 6.41
CA PRO A 140 15.81 14.25 7.80
C PRO A 140 16.86 13.85 8.84
N GLN A 141 17.70 12.86 8.53
CA GLN A 141 18.76 12.37 9.41
C GLN A 141 19.82 13.44 9.72
N TRP A 142 19.99 14.45 8.86
CA TRP A 142 20.88 15.57 9.14
C TRP A 142 20.42 16.39 10.34
N LEU A 143 19.12 16.37 10.69
CA LEU A 143 18.59 17.08 11.85
C LEU A 143 18.78 16.32 13.16
N ASN A 144 19.22 15.06 13.12
CA ASN A 144 19.51 14.28 14.32
C ASN A 144 20.65 14.93 15.12
N LYS A 145 20.52 14.94 16.45
CA LYS A 145 21.51 15.52 17.38
C LYS A 145 22.92 14.97 17.17
N THR A 146 23.04 13.68 16.86
CA THR A 146 24.33 12.99 16.67
C THR A 146 24.97 13.24 15.30
N TYR A 147 24.24 13.80 14.34
CA TYR A 147 24.78 14.04 12.99
C TYR A 147 25.61 15.33 12.99
N ASP A 148 26.77 15.33 12.36
CA ASP A 148 27.62 16.52 12.31
C ASP A 148 27.07 17.58 11.33
N LEU A 149 26.99 18.84 11.75
CA LEU A 149 26.48 19.94 10.91
C LEU A 149 27.41 20.25 9.74
N ALA A 150 28.74 20.16 9.92
CA ALA A 150 29.68 20.42 8.84
C ALA A 150 29.61 19.33 7.75
N LYS A 151 29.42 18.06 8.17
CA LYS A 151 29.14 16.93 7.28
C LYS A 151 27.84 17.13 6.51
N ALA A 152 26.73 17.45 7.19
CA ALA A 152 25.45 17.74 6.54
C ALA A 152 25.57 18.91 5.54
N SER A 153 26.28 19.98 5.92
CA SER A 153 26.53 21.13 5.05
C SER A 153 27.33 20.76 3.80
N ARG A 154 28.32 19.87 3.92
CA ARG A 154 29.10 19.37 2.80
C ARG A 154 28.27 18.51 1.86
N GLU A 155 27.45 17.61 2.41
CA GLU A 155 26.55 16.75 1.64
C GLU A 155 25.51 17.59 0.89
N LEU A 156 24.88 18.57 1.54
CA LEU A 156 23.96 19.51 0.92
C LEU A 156 24.61 20.29 -0.25
N ARG A 157 25.83 20.83 -0.06
CA ARG A 157 26.57 21.51 -1.15
C ARG A 157 26.87 20.56 -2.30
N ARG A 158 27.25 19.33 -2.01
CA ARG A 158 27.49 18.29 -3.01
C ARG A 158 26.22 17.96 -3.78
N ASP A 159 25.09 17.84 -3.10
CA ASP A 159 23.80 17.54 -3.74
C ASP A 159 23.40 18.67 -4.68
N VAL A 160 23.50 19.93 -4.25
CA VAL A 160 23.24 21.10 -5.12
C VAL A 160 24.10 21.06 -6.38
N GLU A 161 25.41 20.82 -6.25
CA GLU A 161 26.31 20.67 -7.40
C GLU A 161 25.96 19.47 -8.29
N THR A 162 25.48 18.39 -7.69
CA THR A 162 25.02 17.21 -8.42
C THR A 162 23.79 17.55 -9.26
N ARG A 163 22.80 18.24 -8.68
CA ARG A 163 21.60 18.69 -9.43
C ARG A 163 21.96 19.63 -10.58
N ARG A 164 22.92 20.55 -10.39
CA ARG A 164 23.44 21.41 -11.48
C ARG A 164 24.01 20.59 -12.64
N LYS A 165 24.84 19.60 -12.33
CA LYS A 165 25.46 18.73 -13.34
C LYS A 165 24.43 17.87 -14.05
N GLU A 166 23.46 17.31 -13.33
CA GLU A 166 22.38 16.52 -13.91
C GLU A 166 21.50 17.35 -14.86
N LEU A 167 21.12 18.58 -14.46
CA LEU A 167 20.40 19.51 -15.33
C LEU A 167 21.20 19.87 -16.59
N LYS A 168 22.51 20.07 -16.45
CA LYS A 168 23.40 20.30 -17.59
C LYS A 168 23.45 19.09 -18.52
N ILE A 169 23.55 17.87 -17.98
CA ILE A 169 23.50 16.64 -18.78
C ILE A 169 22.20 16.56 -19.56
N ILE A 170 21.05 16.85 -18.94
CA ILE A 170 19.75 16.89 -19.62
C ILE A 170 19.76 17.91 -20.75
N GLN A 171 20.27 19.11 -20.49
CA GLN A 171 20.34 20.16 -21.51
C GLN A 171 21.23 19.78 -22.69
N ASP A 172 22.39 19.15 -22.42
CA ASP A 172 23.36 18.74 -23.44
C ASP A 172 22.90 17.49 -24.22
N THR A 173 22.10 16.61 -23.60
CA THR A 173 21.74 15.29 -24.17
C THR A 173 20.39 15.31 -24.88
N CYS A 174 19.38 15.98 -24.32
CA CYS A 174 17.99 15.80 -24.74
C CYS A 174 17.58 16.64 -25.95
N GLY A 175 18.43 17.56 -26.42
CA GLY A 175 18.19 18.36 -27.63
C GLY A 175 16.82 19.04 -27.64
N GLU A 176 15.99 18.74 -28.63
CA GLU A 176 14.61 19.27 -28.77
C GLU A 176 13.70 18.92 -27.58
N ASP A 177 13.95 17.82 -26.87
CA ASP A 177 13.15 17.37 -25.74
C ASP A 177 13.66 17.93 -24.39
N ALA A 178 14.69 18.78 -24.38
CA ALA A 178 15.38 19.22 -23.16
C ALA A 178 14.47 19.85 -22.11
N GLU A 179 13.53 20.71 -22.51
CA GLU A 179 12.59 21.34 -21.57
C GLU A 179 11.61 20.32 -20.97
N ALA A 180 11.11 19.36 -21.77
CA ALA A 180 10.25 18.30 -21.27
C ALA A 180 10.98 17.39 -20.27
N CYS A 181 12.22 17.01 -20.59
CA CYS A 181 13.07 16.21 -19.72
C CYS A 181 13.45 16.96 -18.44
N LYS A 182 13.72 18.27 -18.52
CA LYS A 182 13.98 19.13 -17.36
C LYS A 182 12.79 19.19 -16.42
N LEU A 183 11.57 19.38 -16.94
CA LEU A 183 10.34 19.36 -16.14
C LEU A 183 10.11 17.99 -15.49
N GLY A 184 10.35 16.91 -16.22
CA GLY A 184 10.31 15.54 -15.70
C GLY A 184 11.29 15.33 -14.56
N TYR A 185 12.54 15.77 -14.75
CA TYR A 185 13.58 15.74 -13.73
C TYR A 185 13.20 16.53 -12.49
N LEU A 186 12.77 17.78 -12.59
CA LEU A 186 12.44 18.63 -11.43
C LEU A 186 11.29 18.05 -10.58
N ARG A 187 10.46 17.17 -11.15
CA ARG A 187 9.39 16.50 -10.41
C ARG A 187 9.91 15.47 -9.41
N VAL A 188 10.95 14.71 -9.77
CA VAL A 188 11.43 13.54 -9.01
C VAL A 188 12.92 13.60 -8.62
N LEU A 189 13.66 14.57 -9.16
CA LEU A 189 15.11 14.77 -9.05
C LEU A 189 15.92 13.52 -9.41
N ASP A 190 15.52 12.85 -10.49
CA ASP A 190 16.14 11.64 -11.02
C ASP A 190 16.55 11.83 -12.49
N LEU A 191 17.85 11.83 -12.75
CA LEU A 191 18.42 11.97 -14.08
C LEU A 191 18.01 10.81 -14.99
N ASN A 192 17.98 9.57 -14.49
CA ASN A 192 17.70 8.39 -15.30
C ASN A 192 16.24 8.41 -15.77
N ALA A 193 15.31 8.85 -14.92
CA ALA A 193 13.91 9.01 -15.29
C ALA A 193 13.74 10.03 -16.43
N ALA A 194 14.49 11.14 -16.39
CA ALA A 194 14.44 12.16 -17.44
C ALA A 194 15.04 11.67 -18.77
N LEU A 195 16.16 10.94 -18.73
CA LEU A 195 16.79 10.36 -19.91
C LEU A 195 15.96 9.22 -20.51
N ALA A 196 15.30 8.41 -19.68
CA ALA A 196 14.38 7.38 -20.16
C ALA A 196 13.19 7.97 -20.93
N GLU A 197 12.64 9.09 -20.45
CA GLU A 197 11.57 9.79 -21.16
C GLU A 197 12.07 10.40 -22.48
N HIS A 198 13.29 10.94 -22.52
CA HIS A 198 13.90 11.39 -23.78
C HIS A 198 13.98 10.26 -24.81
N LEU A 199 14.50 9.10 -24.42
CA LEU A 199 14.62 7.93 -25.30
C LEU A 199 13.26 7.48 -25.83
N ARG A 200 12.23 7.52 -24.98
CA ARG A 200 10.85 7.20 -25.36
C ARG A 200 10.31 8.20 -26.40
N LEU A 201 10.53 9.49 -26.20
CA LEU A 201 10.10 10.54 -27.14
C LEU A 201 10.83 10.43 -28.48
N GLN A 202 12.13 10.14 -28.44
CA GLN A 202 12.93 9.91 -29.64
C GLN A 202 12.43 8.69 -30.43
N ASP A 203 12.22 7.55 -29.76
CA ASP A 203 11.70 6.33 -30.38
C ASP A 203 10.31 6.55 -31.00
N ASN A 204 9.42 7.28 -30.32
CA ASN A 204 8.12 7.65 -30.87
C ASN A 204 8.24 8.51 -32.14
N ARG A 205 9.13 9.52 -32.14
CA ARG A 205 9.37 10.37 -33.32
C ARG A 205 9.98 9.58 -34.49
N GLU A 206 10.89 8.66 -34.21
CA GLU A 206 11.45 7.78 -35.24
C GLU A 206 10.40 6.84 -35.83
N LYS A 207 9.54 6.23 -34.99
CA LYS A 207 8.43 5.40 -35.45
C LYS A 207 7.46 6.16 -36.33
N LEU A 208 7.10 7.39 -35.95
CA LEU A 208 6.24 8.25 -36.76
C LEU A 208 6.88 8.61 -38.11
N ARG A 209 8.16 9.02 -38.11
CA ARG A 209 8.89 9.32 -39.35
C ARG A 209 9.00 8.10 -40.28
N ARG A 210 9.26 6.91 -39.74
CA ARG A 210 9.30 5.66 -40.52
C ARG A 210 7.93 5.34 -41.12
N ALA A 211 6.86 5.42 -40.32
CA ALA A 211 5.51 5.18 -40.79
C ALA A 211 5.07 6.18 -41.87
N GLU A 212 5.42 7.46 -41.75
CA GLU A 212 5.17 8.48 -42.77
C GLU A 212 5.96 8.23 -44.06
N ALA A 213 7.24 7.90 -43.95
CA ALA A 213 8.09 7.57 -45.10
C ALA A 213 7.56 6.32 -45.85
N GLU A 214 7.14 5.29 -45.12
CA GLU A 214 6.51 4.10 -45.70
C GLU A 214 5.19 4.44 -46.42
N ARG A 215 4.35 5.30 -45.82
CA ARG A 215 3.11 5.77 -46.45
C ARG A 215 3.40 6.54 -47.74
N GLN A 216 4.33 7.48 -47.72
CA GLN A 216 4.71 8.26 -48.90
C GLN A 216 5.34 7.37 -49.98
N ALA A 217 6.17 6.40 -49.61
CA ALA A 217 6.76 5.45 -50.54
C ALA A 217 5.69 4.55 -51.19
N ALA A 218 4.73 4.06 -50.41
CA ALA A 218 3.60 3.28 -50.91
C ALA A 218 2.70 4.11 -51.84
N GLU A 219 2.45 5.38 -51.53
CA GLU A 219 1.70 6.29 -52.38
C GLU A 219 2.42 6.56 -53.70
N ARG A 220 3.73 6.85 -53.67
CA ARG A 220 4.53 7.01 -54.89
C ARG A 220 4.58 5.73 -55.72
N ALA A 221 4.71 4.56 -55.08
CA ALA A 221 4.67 3.27 -55.77
C ALA A 221 3.30 3.01 -56.43
N ARG A 222 2.20 3.40 -55.79
CA ARG A 222 0.86 3.34 -56.38
C ARG A 222 0.69 4.32 -57.54
N ALA A 223 1.20 5.54 -57.43
CA ALA A 223 1.12 6.54 -58.49
C ALA A 223 2.01 6.21 -59.70
N ALA A 224 3.15 5.55 -59.47
CA ALA A 224 4.06 5.07 -60.52
C ALA A 224 3.70 3.69 -61.08
N ALA A 225 2.70 3.00 -60.49
CA ALA A 225 2.23 1.73 -61.02
C ALA A 225 1.59 1.98 -62.40
N PRO A 226 1.97 1.21 -63.44
CA PRO A 226 1.38 1.39 -64.76
C PRO A 226 -0.13 1.16 -64.67
N VAL A 227 -0.91 2.08 -65.25
CA VAL A 227 -2.36 1.93 -65.41
C VAL A 227 -2.58 0.70 -66.30
N ILE A 228 -2.93 -0.43 -65.70
CA ILE A 228 -3.32 -1.62 -66.44
C ILE A 228 -4.70 -1.31 -67.03
N ILE A 229 -4.72 -0.92 -68.31
CA ILE A 229 -5.95 -0.85 -69.09
C ILE A 229 -6.48 -2.29 -69.17
N PRO A 230 -7.70 -2.57 -68.66
CA PRO A 230 -8.25 -3.92 -68.76
C PRO A 230 -8.33 -4.31 -70.24
N PRO A 231 -7.95 -5.55 -70.62
CA PRO A 231 -7.98 -5.98 -72.01
C PRO A 231 -9.37 -5.78 -72.60
N THR A 232 -9.39 -5.18 -73.78
CA THR A 232 -10.61 -4.88 -74.54
C THR A 232 -11.35 -6.18 -74.83
N GLU A 233 -12.68 -6.15 -75.00
CA GLU A 233 -13.47 -7.39 -75.19
C GLU A 233 -12.99 -8.25 -76.38
N GLU A 234 -12.52 -7.60 -77.44
CA GLU A 234 -11.94 -8.27 -78.61
C GLU A 234 -10.65 -9.04 -78.29
N GLU A 235 -9.77 -8.48 -77.44
CA GLU A 235 -8.52 -9.14 -77.01
C GLU A 235 -8.80 -10.32 -76.09
N ARG A 236 -9.89 -10.25 -75.29
CA ARG A 236 -10.37 -11.38 -74.48
C ARG A 236 -10.95 -12.49 -75.36
N GLN A 237 -11.70 -12.14 -76.40
CA GLN A 237 -12.23 -13.10 -77.36
C GLN A 237 -11.11 -13.79 -78.14
N LEU A 238 -10.12 -13.05 -78.63
CA LEU A 238 -8.96 -13.63 -79.32
C LEU A 238 -8.14 -14.57 -78.44
N LYS A 239 -7.95 -14.22 -77.15
CA LYS A 239 -7.29 -15.12 -76.20
C LYS A 239 -8.09 -16.38 -75.93
N ALA A 240 -9.40 -16.25 -75.75
CA ALA A 240 -10.28 -17.40 -75.55
C ALA A 240 -10.32 -18.31 -76.80
N GLU A 241 -10.33 -17.73 -78.00
CA GLU A 241 -10.23 -18.49 -79.26
C GLU A 241 -8.85 -19.14 -79.42
N ALA A 242 -7.77 -18.45 -79.07
CA ALA A 242 -6.42 -19.01 -79.09
C ALA A 242 -6.27 -20.17 -78.10
N GLU A 243 -6.86 -20.07 -76.90
CA GLU A 243 -6.92 -21.15 -75.91
C GLU A 243 -7.78 -22.32 -76.39
N GLN A 244 -8.95 -22.06 -76.98
CA GLN A 244 -9.78 -23.10 -77.58
C GLN A 244 -9.08 -23.78 -78.77
N SER A 245 -8.34 -23.02 -79.59
CA SER A 245 -7.58 -23.54 -80.72
C SER A 245 -6.37 -24.36 -80.25
N ALA A 246 -5.67 -23.92 -79.19
CA ALA A 246 -4.60 -24.70 -78.56
C ALA A 246 -5.13 -26.00 -77.94
N GLN A 247 -6.29 -25.95 -77.27
CA GLN A 247 -6.97 -27.13 -76.74
C GLN A 247 -7.42 -28.08 -77.87
N ARG A 248 -7.92 -27.54 -78.97
CA ARG A 248 -8.35 -28.33 -80.13
C ARG A 248 -7.18 -28.97 -80.88
N ASN A 249 -6.04 -28.29 -80.97
CA ASN A 249 -4.81 -28.83 -81.55
C ASN A 249 -4.15 -29.86 -80.62
N ALA A 250 -4.41 -29.83 -79.32
CA ALA A 250 -3.97 -30.88 -78.40
C ALA A 250 -4.73 -32.21 -78.58
N PHE A 251 -5.85 -32.24 -79.34
CA PHE A 251 -6.66 -33.44 -79.61
C PHE A 251 -6.37 -34.11 -80.97
N ILE A 252 -5.45 -33.57 -81.76
CA ILE A 252 -5.09 -34.11 -83.09
C ILE A 252 -3.60 -34.45 -83.09
N THR A 253 -3.27 -35.75 -83.20
CA THR A 253 -1.89 -36.18 -83.46
C THR A 253 -1.46 -35.75 -84.86
N ALA A 254 -0.14 -35.63 -85.10
CA ALA A 254 0.44 -35.11 -86.35
C ALA A 254 0.01 -35.84 -87.66
N SER A 255 -0.74 -36.95 -87.58
CA SER A 255 -1.34 -37.66 -88.70
C SER A 255 -2.87 -37.52 -88.83
N GLY A 256 -3.51 -36.59 -88.12
CA GLY A 256 -4.93 -36.25 -88.32
C GLY A 256 -5.94 -37.24 -87.74
N ARG A 257 -5.55 -38.10 -86.79
CA ARG A 257 -6.47 -39.01 -86.08
C ARG A 257 -6.67 -38.57 -84.62
N LEU A 258 -7.89 -38.73 -84.13
CA LEU A 258 -8.28 -38.51 -82.73
C LEU A 258 -7.55 -39.53 -81.85
N ASP A 259 -6.81 -39.03 -80.86
CA ASP A 259 -6.02 -39.86 -79.94
C ASP A 259 -6.88 -40.30 -78.74
N CYS A 260 -7.39 -41.52 -78.80
CA CYS A 260 -8.29 -42.08 -77.78
C CYS A 260 -7.60 -42.40 -76.44
N GLU A 261 -6.26 -42.41 -76.37
CA GLU A 261 -5.54 -42.60 -75.09
C GLU A 261 -5.53 -41.33 -74.23
N VAL A 262 -5.54 -40.15 -74.87
CA VAL A 262 -5.66 -38.85 -74.17
C VAL A 262 -7.06 -38.69 -73.55
N LEU A 263 -8.11 -39.17 -74.23
CA LEU A 263 -9.49 -39.18 -73.73
C LEU A 263 -9.66 -39.97 -72.42
N GLN A 264 -8.93 -41.08 -72.24
CA GLN A 264 -8.97 -41.87 -70.99
C GLN A 264 -8.23 -41.19 -69.82
N ARG A 265 -7.17 -40.40 -70.10
CA ARG A 265 -6.47 -39.62 -69.06
C ARG A 265 -7.30 -38.48 -68.48
N PHE A 266 -8.20 -37.89 -69.28
CA PHE A 266 -9.13 -36.86 -68.81
C PHE A 266 -10.45 -37.43 -68.23
N ALA A 267 -10.69 -38.75 -68.34
CA ALA A 267 -11.84 -39.43 -67.73
C ALA A 267 -11.61 -39.88 -66.28
N ALA A 268 -10.40 -39.69 -65.73
CA ALA A 268 -10.15 -39.88 -64.31
C ALA A 268 -10.69 -38.67 -63.53
N PRO A 269 -11.54 -38.86 -62.50
CA PRO A 269 -12.06 -37.74 -61.73
C PRO A 269 -10.90 -36.98 -61.09
N VAL A 270 -10.79 -35.69 -61.41
CA VAL A 270 -9.86 -34.74 -60.79
C VAL A 270 -10.12 -34.77 -59.28
N GLN A 271 -9.19 -35.33 -58.51
CA GLN A 271 -9.21 -35.18 -57.06
C GLN A 271 -9.03 -33.69 -56.74
N PRO A 272 -9.92 -33.09 -55.93
CA PRO A 272 -9.79 -31.68 -55.59
C PRO A 272 -8.46 -31.45 -54.86
N GLU A 273 -7.61 -30.61 -55.44
CA GLU A 273 -6.39 -30.12 -54.79
C GLU A 273 -6.75 -29.49 -53.45
N ALA A 274 -6.15 -30.00 -52.37
CA ALA A 274 -6.35 -29.48 -51.04
C ALA A 274 -5.87 -28.01 -50.97
N PRO A 275 -6.63 -27.10 -50.35
CA PRO A 275 -6.30 -25.68 -50.33
C PRO A 275 -4.92 -25.43 -49.69
N ALA A 276 -4.12 -24.59 -50.35
CA ALA A 276 -2.78 -24.22 -49.91
C ALA A 276 -2.81 -23.61 -48.48
N ARG A 277 -2.27 -24.34 -47.50
CA ARG A 277 -2.21 -23.89 -46.10
C ARG A 277 -0.98 -23.02 -45.88
N LYS A 278 -1.15 -21.79 -45.41
CA LYS A 278 -0.05 -20.88 -44.98
C LYS A 278 0.29 -21.11 -43.51
N GLN A 279 1.58 -21.13 -43.17
CA GLN A 279 2.07 -21.32 -41.80
C GLN A 279 2.32 -19.98 -41.12
N TYR A 280 1.76 -19.79 -39.91
CA TYR A 280 1.96 -18.61 -39.08
C TYR A 280 2.57 -19.03 -37.74
N ARG A 281 3.52 -18.23 -37.21
CA ARG A 281 4.17 -18.46 -35.91
C ARG A 281 3.91 -17.24 -35.03
N PHE A 282 3.25 -17.46 -33.89
CA PHE A 282 2.90 -16.43 -32.92
C PHE A 282 2.91 -17.04 -31.52
N TRP A 283 3.11 -16.21 -30.50
CA TRP A 283 3.04 -16.62 -29.10
C TRP A 283 1.72 -16.13 -28.49
N VAL A 284 1.14 -16.95 -27.62
CA VAL A 284 -0.14 -16.67 -26.94
C VAL A 284 -0.04 -17.13 -25.50
N GLU A 285 -0.59 -16.35 -24.58
CA GLU A 285 -0.79 -16.74 -23.19
C GLU A 285 -2.20 -17.32 -23.03
N PHE A 286 -2.29 -18.51 -22.46
CA PHE A 286 -3.56 -19.19 -22.23
C PHE A 286 -3.66 -19.65 -20.78
N THR A 287 -4.87 -19.57 -20.22
CA THR A 287 -5.25 -20.28 -19.00
C THR A 287 -5.54 -21.76 -19.31
N ARG A 288 -5.76 -22.58 -18.28
CA ARG A 288 -6.09 -24.01 -18.47
C ARG A 288 -7.41 -24.21 -19.23
N GLU A 289 -8.36 -23.32 -19.05
CA GLU A 289 -9.67 -23.35 -19.74
C GLU A 289 -9.51 -22.95 -21.22
N ASP A 290 -8.67 -21.94 -21.51
CA ASP A 290 -8.38 -21.49 -22.87
C ASP A 290 -7.71 -22.58 -23.72
N ILE A 291 -6.84 -23.40 -23.11
CA ILE A 291 -6.21 -24.54 -23.80
C ILE A 291 -7.26 -25.58 -24.21
N ALA A 292 -8.25 -25.85 -23.37
CA ALA A 292 -9.32 -26.81 -23.67
C ALA A 292 -10.19 -26.31 -24.83
N TRP A 293 -10.59 -25.03 -24.78
CA TRP A 293 -11.32 -24.37 -25.85
C TRP A 293 -10.52 -24.33 -27.17
N PHE A 294 -9.24 -23.99 -27.11
CA PHE A 294 -8.36 -23.94 -28.29
C PHE A 294 -8.19 -25.31 -28.95
N LYS A 295 -8.06 -26.37 -28.15
CA LYS A 295 -8.01 -27.76 -28.65
C LYS A 295 -9.29 -28.18 -29.35
N GLN A 296 -10.44 -27.81 -28.78
CA GLN A 296 -11.74 -28.08 -29.39
C GLN A 296 -11.90 -27.35 -30.73
N GLY A 297 -11.58 -26.05 -30.78
CA GLY A 297 -11.63 -25.27 -32.01
C GLY A 297 -10.65 -25.77 -33.09
N ALA A 298 -9.49 -26.30 -32.70
CA ALA A 298 -8.54 -26.95 -33.62
C ALA A 298 -9.09 -28.26 -34.20
N ALA A 299 -9.78 -29.07 -33.39
CA ALA A 299 -10.43 -30.30 -33.85
C ALA A 299 -11.60 -30.02 -34.81
N GLU A 300 -12.41 -29.00 -34.52
CA GLU A 300 -13.55 -28.61 -35.36
C GLU A 300 -13.10 -28.03 -36.72
N ARG A 301 -12.01 -27.26 -36.75
CA ARG A 301 -11.53 -26.58 -37.98
C ARG A 301 -10.38 -27.28 -38.69
N GLY A 302 -9.79 -28.31 -38.10
CA GLY A 302 -8.77 -29.15 -38.73
C GLY A 302 -7.43 -28.45 -39.03
N PHE A 303 -7.04 -27.46 -38.22
CA PHE A 303 -5.73 -26.80 -38.33
C PHE A 303 -4.70 -27.39 -37.34
N ARG A 304 -3.43 -27.35 -37.72
CA ARG A 304 -2.31 -27.95 -36.95
C ARG A 304 -1.64 -26.86 -36.10
N TYR A 305 -1.32 -27.18 -34.85
CA TYR A 305 -0.60 -26.29 -33.91
C TYR A 305 0.49 -27.07 -33.16
N GLY A 306 1.47 -26.35 -32.61
CA GLY A 306 2.58 -26.93 -31.84
C GLY A 306 3.35 -25.84 -31.09
N SER A 307 4.12 -26.23 -30.07
CA SER A 307 4.95 -25.27 -29.33
C SER A 307 6.11 -24.77 -30.20
N ILE A 308 6.39 -23.48 -30.09
CA ILE A 308 7.62 -22.91 -30.64
C ILE A 308 8.71 -23.22 -29.60
N LYS A 309 9.67 -24.09 -29.97
CA LYS A 309 10.93 -24.21 -29.24
C LYS A 309 11.83 -23.02 -29.54
#